data_AF-A0A954JK25-F1
#
_entry.id   AF-A0A954JK25-F1
#
_cell.length_a   1.000
_cell.length_b   1.000
_cell.length_c   1.000
_cell.angle_alpha   90.00
_cell.angle_beta   90.00
_cell.angle_gamma   90.00
#
_symmetry.space_group_name_H-M   'P 1'
#
loop_
_entity.id
_entity.type
_entity.pdbx_description
1 polymer ?
#
loop_
_entity_poly.entity_id
_entity_poly.type
_entity_poly.pdbx_seq_one_letter_code
_entity_poly.pdbx_strand_id
1 'polypeptide(L)'
;MAPRTSQKIRVLIVSVLSALVCPVWAGDVPNNHVLVIGVDGTRPDCLTKANTPNFDALIQAGAYAETTQILGERYQKNDTVSGPGWSSFLTGVWADKHGVNDNSFQGKNYEAYPHFFTRLKQCFPKAHTGSFVDWKPIDDHIVSDADVREVFESHGADEYTVNDQRVCHEAVRFLSEENPHAVMVYFGAIDETGHRYGFHPSVPEYIRSIETVDQRVGQLLSALRARPNSPKENWLVVISTDHGGQGTGHSGGHNVPEIRTTFLIVSGPSARKGVLQEETYVVDVAATALTHLGCEIDKAWGLDGHPRGLITFD
;
A
#
# COMPACT_ATOMS: atom_id res chain seq x y z
N MET A 1 80.66 -40.44 -5.43
CA MET A 1 79.32 -41.05 -5.32
C MET A 1 78.63 -40.41 -4.12
N ALA A 2 77.93 -39.31 -4.33
CA ALA A 2 76.48 -39.21 -4.52
C ALA A 2 75.80 -38.72 -3.20
N PRO A 3 75.19 -37.52 -3.19
CA PRO A 3 74.61 -36.89 -2.00
C PRO A 3 73.10 -37.19 -1.88
N ARG A 4 72.52 -37.10 -0.67
CA ARG A 4 71.07 -37.00 -0.44
C ARG A 4 70.79 -35.87 0.55
N THR A 5 70.57 -34.67 0.02
CA THR A 5 69.27 -33.97 -0.18
C THR A 5 68.63 -33.45 1.11
N SER A 6 68.87 -32.16 1.36
CA SER A 6 68.10 -31.33 2.28
C SER A 6 66.73 -31.01 1.69
N GLN A 7 65.64 -31.25 2.43
CA GLN A 7 64.31 -30.76 2.09
C GLN A 7 64.05 -29.51 2.95
N LYS A 8 64.17 -28.33 2.35
CA LYS A 8 63.76 -27.06 2.97
C LYS A 8 62.25 -26.91 2.80
N ILE A 9 61.50 -27.01 3.89
CA ILE A 9 60.08 -26.68 3.93
C ILE A 9 59.96 -25.15 3.85
N ARG A 10 59.42 -24.64 2.74
CA ARG A 10 58.99 -23.24 2.62
C ARG A 10 57.59 -23.13 3.20
N VAL A 11 57.46 -22.51 4.37
CA VAL A 11 56.16 -22.12 4.92
C VAL A 11 55.70 -20.88 4.17
N LEU A 12 54.62 -21.03 3.38
CA LEU A 12 53.94 -19.94 2.72
C LEU A 12 53.02 -19.26 3.75
N ILE A 13 53.39 -18.06 4.20
CA ILE A 13 52.49 -17.24 5.04
C ILE A 13 51.48 -16.59 4.08
N VAL A 14 50.26 -17.13 4.04
CA VAL A 14 49.12 -16.49 3.37
C VAL A 14 48.54 -15.47 4.34
N SER A 15 48.80 -14.20 4.07
CA SER A 15 48.17 -13.08 4.78
C SER A 15 46.69 -13.03 4.41
N VAL A 16 45.82 -13.45 5.31
CA VAL A 16 44.37 -13.23 5.20
C VAL A 16 44.11 -11.77 5.54
N LEU A 17 43.87 -10.94 4.52
CA LEU A 17 43.25 -9.62 4.72
C LEU A 17 41.79 -9.86 5.12
N SER A 18 41.52 -9.80 6.43
CA SER A 18 40.17 -9.70 6.96
C SER A 18 39.64 -8.30 6.62
N ALA A 19 38.86 -8.18 5.55
CA ALA A 19 38.07 -6.99 5.31
C ALA A 19 37.06 -6.86 6.45
N LEU A 20 37.28 -5.90 7.35
CA LEU A 20 36.27 -5.42 8.29
C LEU A 20 35.18 -4.75 7.44
N VAL A 21 34.21 -5.54 7.00
CA VAL A 21 32.92 -5.02 6.57
C VAL A 21 32.25 -4.53 7.85
N CYS A 22 32.40 -3.25 8.17
CA CYS A 22 31.49 -2.61 9.11
C CYS A 22 30.10 -2.75 8.50
N PRO A 23 29.16 -3.49 9.11
CA PRO A 23 27.78 -3.39 8.67
C PRO A 23 27.42 -1.92 8.78
N VAL A 24 26.89 -1.32 7.71
CA VAL A 24 26.12 -0.09 7.86
C VAL A 24 24.94 -0.54 8.72
N TRP A 25 24.91 -0.12 9.98
CA TRP A 25 23.74 -0.38 10.82
C TRP A 25 22.61 0.43 10.18
N ALA A 26 21.71 -0.25 9.47
CA ALA A 26 20.41 0.32 9.18
C ALA A 26 19.83 0.77 10.54
N GLY A 27 19.32 2.00 10.60
CA GLY A 27 18.70 2.50 11.84
C GLY A 27 17.56 1.58 12.26
N ASP A 28 17.20 1.55 13.54
CA ASP A 28 16.10 0.69 14.01
C ASP A 28 14.71 1.21 13.58
N VAL A 29 14.64 2.43 13.06
CA VAL A 29 13.42 3.11 12.59
C VAL A 29 13.64 3.73 11.19
N PRO A 30 12.58 3.86 10.37
CA PRO A 30 12.63 4.60 9.10
C PRO A 30 12.90 6.09 9.31
N ASN A 31 13.59 6.73 8.36
CA ASN A 31 13.71 8.21 8.33
C ASN A 31 12.53 8.90 7.64
N ASN A 32 11.79 8.14 6.84
CA ASN A 32 10.66 8.61 6.05
C ASN A 32 9.35 8.05 6.63
N HIS A 33 8.24 8.67 6.24
CA HIS A 33 6.91 8.30 6.71
C HIS A 33 5.99 8.00 5.53
N VAL A 34 5.03 7.09 5.71
CA VAL A 34 4.00 6.80 4.69
C VAL A 34 2.60 6.79 5.28
N LEU A 35 1.66 7.39 4.55
CA LEU A 35 0.23 7.23 4.74
C LEU A 35 -0.33 6.53 3.50
N VAL A 36 -0.76 5.29 3.66
CA VAL A 36 -1.44 4.51 2.62
C VAL A 36 -2.95 4.62 2.86
N ILE A 37 -3.69 5.03 1.84
CA ILE A 37 -5.14 5.18 1.90
C ILE A 37 -5.77 4.25 0.87
N GLY A 38 -6.66 3.38 1.33
CA GLY A 38 -7.51 2.54 0.48
C GLY A 38 -8.92 3.11 0.42
N VAL A 39 -9.45 3.30 -0.80
CA VAL A 39 -10.83 3.77 -1.00
C VAL A 39 -11.62 2.76 -1.83
N ASP A 40 -12.28 1.81 -1.16
CA ASP A 40 -12.85 0.61 -1.76
C ASP A 40 -13.81 0.93 -2.93
N GLY A 41 -13.77 0.11 -3.98
CA GLY A 41 -14.68 0.19 -5.13
C GLY A 41 -14.59 1.45 -6.00
N THR A 42 -13.58 2.31 -5.84
CA THR A 42 -13.55 3.64 -6.45
C THR A 42 -13.11 3.63 -7.92
N ARG A 43 -14.06 3.75 -8.84
CA ARG A 43 -13.77 3.90 -10.28
C ARG A 43 -13.04 5.23 -10.63
N PRO A 44 -12.02 5.21 -11.51
CA PRO A 44 -11.23 6.39 -11.88
C PRO A 44 -12.02 7.44 -12.68
N ASP A 45 -12.98 7.01 -13.51
CA ASP A 45 -13.86 7.92 -14.26
C ASP A 45 -14.85 8.66 -13.36
N CYS A 46 -15.25 8.02 -12.25
CA CYS A 46 -16.12 8.61 -11.24
C CYS A 46 -15.36 9.56 -10.31
N LEU A 47 -14.10 9.24 -9.98
CA LEU A 47 -13.19 10.15 -9.29
C LEU A 47 -13.02 11.46 -10.10
N THR A 48 -12.74 11.34 -11.40
CA THR A 48 -12.63 12.49 -12.32
C THR A 48 -13.92 13.31 -12.41
N LYS A 49 -15.08 12.68 -12.23
CA LYS A 49 -16.39 13.33 -12.31
C LYS A 49 -16.80 14.05 -11.03
N ALA A 50 -16.39 13.54 -9.88
CA ALA A 50 -16.72 14.05 -8.56
C ALA A 50 -15.98 15.37 -8.26
N ASN A 51 -16.51 16.19 -7.36
CA ASN A 51 -15.80 17.35 -6.85
C ASN A 51 -14.85 16.95 -5.71
N THR A 52 -13.59 16.65 -6.04
CA THR A 52 -12.61 16.04 -5.14
C THR A 52 -11.36 16.89 -4.94
N PRO A 53 -11.47 18.09 -4.34
CA PRO A 53 -10.36 19.04 -4.25
C PRO A 53 -9.13 18.50 -3.50
N ASN A 54 -9.27 17.52 -2.61
CA ASN A 54 -8.12 16.96 -1.88
C ASN A 54 -7.39 15.90 -2.73
N PHE A 55 -8.13 15.02 -3.42
CA PHE A 55 -7.54 14.14 -4.43
C PHE A 55 -6.87 14.94 -5.56
N ASP A 56 -7.54 15.98 -6.07
CA ASP A 56 -7.02 16.85 -7.13
C ASP A 56 -5.71 17.50 -6.73
N ALA A 57 -5.62 17.98 -5.48
CA ALA A 57 -4.40 18.56 -4.94
C ALA A 57 -3.26 17.53 -4.85
N LEU A 58 -3.55 16.29 -4.46
CA LEU A 58 -2.55 15.21 -4.42
C LEU A 58 -2.08 14.82 -5.82
N ILE A 59 -3.00 14.72 -6.78
CA ILE A 59 -2.71 14.45 -8.21
C ILE A 59 -1.84 15.56 -8.78
N GLN A 60 -2.18 16.83 -8.55
CA GLN A 60 -1.42 17.97 -9.06
C GLN A 60 -0.01 18.05 -8.44
N ALA A 61 0.12 17.69 -7.16
CA ALA A 61 1.38 17.75 -6.44
C ALA A 61 2.27 16.50 -6.60
N GLY A 62 1.74 15.40 -7.13
CA GLY A 62 2.38 14.09 -7.17
C GLY A 62 2.28 13.38 -8.50
N ALA A 63 2.53 12.07 -8.46
CA ALA A 63 2.44 11.17 -9.59
C ALA A 63 1.06 10.49 -9.59
N TYR A 64 0.51 10.29 -10.78
CA TYR A 64 -0.84 9.75 -10.95
C TYR A 64 -0.94 8.78 -12.12
N ALA A 65 -1.67 7.70 -11.95
CA ALA A 65 -2.14 6.84 -13.02
C ALA A 65 -3.66 6.62 -12.87
N GLU A 66 -4.42 6.74 -13.96
CA GLU A 66 -5.86 6.43 -14.02
C GLU A 66 -6.16 5.06 -14.65
N THR A 67 -5.10 4.32 -14.98
CA THR A 67 -5.13 3.06 -15.73
C THR A 67 -4.56 1.89 -14.93
N THR A 68 -4.43 2.05 -13.61
CA THR A 68 -3.89 1.01 -12.71
C THR A 68 -4.73 -0.25 -12.83
N GLN A 69 -4.09 -1.41 -12.97
CA GLN A 69 -4.77 -2.69 -13.12
C GLN A 69 -4.77 -3.50 -11.82
N ILE A 70 -5.89 -4.12 -11.50
CA ILE A 70 -6.05 -4.94 -10.29
C ILE A 70 -5.65 -6.40 -10.48
N LEU A 71 -5.38 -6.80 -11.73
CA LEU A 71 -4.90 -8.13 -12.11
C LEU A 71 -3.66 -8.00 -13.00
N GLY A 72 -2.64 -8.80 -12.73
CA GLY A 72 -1.45 -8.89 -13.60
C GLY A 72 -1.65 -9.84 -14.78
N GLU A 73 -0.77 -9.80 -15.78
CA GLU A 73 -0.80 -10.75 -16.89
C GLU A 73 -0.53 -12.20 -16.44
N ARG A 74 0.30 -12.35 -15.41
CA ARG A 74 0.78 -13.64 -14.90
C ARG A 74 -0.32 -14.47 -14.20
N TYR A 75 -1.25 -13.80 -13.52
CA TYR A 75 -2.31 -14.46 -12.77
C TYR A 75 -3.61 -13.66 -12.78
N GLN A 76 -4.68 -14.30 -13.24
CA GLN A 76 -6.03 -13.73 -13.42
C GLN A 76 -7.10 -14.79 -13.13
N LYS A 77 -6.96 -15.55 -12.04
CA LYS A 77 -7.93 -16.60 -11.67
C LYS A 77 -8.68 -16.29 -10.38
N ASN A 78 -8.18 -15.37 -9.56
CA ASN A 78 -8.92 -14.89 -8.41
C ASN A 78 -10.13 -14.08 -8.86
N ASP A 79 -11.16 -14.07 -8.04
CA ASP A 79 -12.27 -13.17 -8.25
C ASP A 79 -11.83 -11.70 -8.04
N THR A 80 -12.61 -10.77 -8.59
CA THR A 80 -12.40 -9.31 -8.50
C THR A 80 -13.16 -8.70 -7.32
N VAL A 81 -13.21 -9.46 -6.23
CA VAL A 81 -13.79 -9.05 -4.93
C VAL A 81 -12.68 -8.63 -3.97
N SER A 82 -13.08 -8.05 -2.83
CA SER A 82 -12.17 -7.27 -1.99
C SER A 82 -11.07 -8.10 -1.31
N GLY A 83 -11.32 -9.36 -0.96
CA GLY A 83 -10.34 -10.24 -0.32
C GLY A 83 -9.05 -10.40 -1.13
N PRO A 84 -9.11 -10.88 -2.39
CA PRO A 84 -7.97 -10.91 -3.28
C PRO A 84 -7.33 -9.54 -3.55
N GLY A 85 -8.16 -8.52 -3.79
CA GLY A 85 -7.70 -7.17 -4.10
C GLY A 85 -6.89 -6.55 -2.96
N TRP A 86 -7.44 -6.49 -1.75
CA TRP A 86 -6.74 -5.99 -0.56
C TRP A 86 -5.54 -6.84 -0.16
N SER A 87 -5.59 -8.16 -0.40
CA SER A 87 -4.41 -9.02 -0.22
C SER A 87 -3.29 -8.61 -1.15
N SER A 88 -3.57 -8.41 -2.44
CA SER A 88 -2.58 -7.96 -3.43
C SER A 88 -2.06 -6.54 -3.10
N PHE A 89 -2.95 -5.62 -2.73
CA PHE A 89 -2.64 -4.25 -2.32
C PHE A 89 -1.65 -4.20 -1.15
N LEU A 90 -1.89 -4.99 -0.11
CA LEU A 90 -1.14 -4.91 1.15
C LEU A 90 0.11 -5.80 1.18
N THR A 91 0.17 -6.87 0.37
CA THR A 91 1.31 -7.79 0.32
C THR A 91 2.27 -7.51 -0.84
N GLY A 92 1.82 -6.82 -1.89
CA GLY A 92 2.61 -6.55 -3.09
C GLY A 92 2.88 -7.76 -3.98
N VAL A 93 2.09 -8.82 -3.83
CA VAL A 93 2.13 -10.03 -4.68
C VAL A 93 0.76 -10.39 -5.20
N TRP A 94 0.69 -11.18 -6.27
CA TRP A 94 -0.57 -11.66 -6.84
C TRP A 94 -1.17 -12.85 -6.06
N ALA A 95 -2.43 -13.15 -6.35
CA ALA A 95 -3.23 -14.16 -5.62
C ALA A 95 -2.74 -15.60 -5.71
N ASP A 96 -1.90 -15.95 -6.69
CA ASP A 96 -1.22 -17.25 -6.69
C ASP A 96 -0.14 -17.38 -5.62
N LYS A 97 0.40 -16.25 -5.13
CA LYS A 97 1.39 -16.20 -4.05
C LYS A 97 0.72 -16.07 -2.70
N HIS A 98 -0.07 -15.01 -2.50
CA HIS A 98 -0.75 -14.80 -1.21
C HIS A 98 -1.92 -15.76 -0.96
N GLY A 99 -2.37 -16.50 -1.99
CA GLY A 99 -3.28 -17.64 -1.88
C GLY A 99 -4.77 -17.32 -1.71
N VAL A 100 -5.14 -16.04 -1.70
CA VAL A 100 -6.54 -15.59 -1.49
C VAL A 100 -7.20 -15.33 -2.83
N ASN A 101 -8.25 -16.10 -3.14
CA ASN A 101 -8.93 -16.06 -4.44
C ASN A 101 -10.38 -15.55 -4.38
N ASP A 102 -10.94 -15.38 -3.18
CA ASP A 102 -12.27 -14.80 -2.92
C ASP A 102 -12.35 -14.27 -1.47
N ASN A 103 -13.52 -13.78 -1.05
CA ASN A 103 -13.77 -13.25 0.30
C ASN A 103 -13.82 -14.31 1.42
N SER A 104 -13.61 -15.60 1.13
CA SER A 104 -13.48 -16.63 2.17
C SER A 104 -12.11 -16.65 2.83
N PHE A 105 -11.09 -16.06 2.18
CA PHE A 105 -9.69 -16.11 2.59
C PHE A 105 -9.12 -17.53 2.76
N GLN A 106 -9.81 -18.56 2.25
CA GLN A 106 -9.30 -19.92 2.24
C GLN A 106 -8.06 -20.00 1.35
N GLY A 107 -7.02 -20.67 1.84
CA GLY A 107 -5.74 -20.79 1.14
C GLY A 107 -4.76 -19.64 1.39
N LYS A 108 -5.10 -18.67 2.26
CA LYS A 108 -4.19 -17.56 2.62
C LYS A 108 -2.79 -18.06 2.99
N ASN A 109 -1.77 -17.42 2.42
CA ASN A 109 -0.37 -17.78 2.55
C ASN A 109 0.47 -16.59 3.03
N TYR A 110 -0.05 -15.85 4.03
CA TYR A 110 0.60 -14.65 4.55
C TYR A 110 1.86 -14.94 5.39
N GLU A 111 2.10 -16.18 5.80
CA GLU A 111 3.39 -16.55 6.41
C GLU A 111 4.55 -16.38 5.41
N ALA A 112 4.35 -16.80 4.15
CA ALA A 112 5.34 -16.62 3.09
C ALA A 112 5.29 -15.21 2.48
N TYR A 113 4.08 -14.65 2.35
CA TYR A 113 3.82 -13.36 1.73
C TYR A 113 3.04 -12.42 2.67
N PRO A 114 3.70 -11.92 3.73
CA PRO A 114 3.03 -11.08 4.72
C PRO A 114 2.76 -9.68 4.17
N HIS A 115 1.87 -8.96 4.85
CA HIS A 115 1.57 -7.56 4.54
C HIS A 115 2.79 -6.64 4.79
N PHE A 116 2.74 -5.43 4.23
CA PHE A 116 3.89 -4.54 4.19
C PHE A 116 4.39 -4.05 5.56
N PHE A 117 3.57 -4.02 6.63
CA PHE A 117 4.10 -3.67 7.96
C PHE A 117 5.02 -4.76 8.52
N THR A 118 4.72 -6.04 8.32
CA THR A 118 5.65 -7.12 8.69
C THR A 118 6.98 -6.97 7.95
N ARG A 119 6.95 -6.67 6.65
CA ARG A 119 8.16 -6.38 5.86
C ARG A 119 8.89 -5.14 6.37
N LEU A 120 8.16 -4.09 6.71
CA LEU A 120 8.74 -2.88 7.28
C LEU A 120 9.49 -3.19 8.58
N LYS A 121 8.90 -3.98 9.47
CA LYS A 121 9.50 -4.37 10.75
C LYS A 121 10.67 -5.34 10.59
N GLN A 122 10.78 -6.05 9.46
CA GLN A 122 11.99 -6.81 9.11
C GLN A 122 13.17 -5.87 8.78
N CYS A 123 12.92 -4.71 8.16
CA CYS A 123 13.94 -3.70 7.89
C CYS A 123 14.24 -2.83 9.13
N PHE A 124 13.18 -2.42 9.83
CA PHE A 124 13.19 -1.42 10.89
C PHE A 124 12.37 -1.94 12.09
N PRO A 125 12.99 -2.72 12.99
CA PRO A 125 12.26 -3.44 14.05
C PRO A 125 11.50 -2.56 15.05
N LYS A 126 11.80 -1.25 15.11
CA LYS A 126 11.11 -0.28 15.98
C LYS A 126 10.17 0.66 15.22
N ALA A 127 9.87 0.37 13.95
CA ALA A 127 8.91 1.15 13.18
C ALA A 127 7.54 1.14 13.85
N HIS A 128 7.04 2.33 14.20
CA HIS A 128 5.70 2.53 14.76
C HIS A 128 4.64 2.59 13.65
N THR A 129 3.59 1.77 13.77
CA THR A 129 2.63 1.48 12.70
C THR A 129 1.18 1.51 13.18
N GLY A 130 0.25 1.98 12.33
CA GLY A 130 -1.18 2.06 12.65
C GLY A 130 -2.08 1.58 11.51
N SER A 131 -3.16 0.89 11.84
CA SER A 131 -4.18 0.39 10.90
C SER A 131 -5.57 0.80 11.36
N PHE A 132 -6.32 1.50 10.49
CA PHE A 132 -7.65 2.01 10.78
C PHE A 132 -8.60 1.57 9.67
N VAL A 133 -9.54 0.68 9.98
CA VAL A 133 -10.38 0.02 8.98
C VAL A 133 -11.82 -0.16 9.48
N ASP A 134 -12.78 -0.20 8.57
CA ASP A 134 -14.17 -0.56 8.86
C ASP A 134 -14.66 -1.82 8.11
N TRP A 135 -13.83 -2.36 7.19
CA TRP A 135 -13.96 -3.73 6.71
C TRP A 135 -13.09 -4.69 7.54
N LYS A 136 -13.74 -5.37 8.49
CA LYS A 136 -13.10 -6.28 9.46
C LYS A 136 -12.15 -7.35 8.87
N PRO A 137 -12.39 -7.93 7.69
CA PRO A 137 -11.48 -8.93 7.12
C PRO A 137 -10.03 -8.46 6.87
N ILE A 138 -9.78 -7.17 6.65
CA ILE A 138 -8.41 -6.64 6.58
C ILE A 138 -7.68 -6.91 7.90
N ASP A 139 -8.34 -6.68 9.02
CA ASP A 139 -7.80 -6.85 10.37
C ASP A 139 -7.70 -8.33 10.78
N ASP A 140 -8.73 -9.12 10.50
CA ASP A 140 -8.79 -10.53 10.90
C ASP A 140 -7.82 -11.41 10.10
N HIS A 141 -7.55 -11.08 8.84
CA HIS A 141 -6.81 -11.95 7.93
C HIS A 141 -5.47 -11.39 7.46
N ILE A 142 -5.37 -10.09 7.18
CA ILE A 142 -4.23 -9.54 6.42
C ILE A 142 -3.24 -8.81 7.35
N VAL A 143 -3.72 -7.84 8.14
CA VAL A 143 -2.88 -6.94 8.94
C VAL A 143 -2.71 -7.49 10.35
N SER A 144 -1.63 -8.26 10.55
CA SER A 144 -1.28 -8.86 11.85
C SER A 144 -0.31 -8.02 12.69
N ASP A 145 0.57 -7.23 12.05
CA ASP A 145 1.75 -6.59 12.69
C ASP A 145 1.67 -5.05 12.84
N ALA A 146 0.48 -4.46 12.93
CA ALA A 146 0.35 -3.04 13.30
C ALA A 146 0.44 -2.84 14.83
N ASP A 147 1.09 -1.77 15.30
CA ASP A 147 1.20 -1.47 16.74
C ASP A 147 -0.12 -0.94 17.32
N VAL A 148 -0.85 -0.13 16.52
CA VAL A 148 -2.21 0.30 16.82
C VAL A 148 -3.16 -0.21 15.73
N ARG A 149 -4.27 -0.81 16.15
CA ARG A 149 -5.30 -1.38 15.29
C ARG A 149 -6.66 -0.91 15.79
N GLU A 150 -7.36 -0.12 14.98
CA GLU A 150 -8.73 0.31 15.25
C GLU A 150 -9.66 -0.24 14.18
N VAL A 151 -10.67 -0.99 14.61
CA VAL A 151 -11.61 -1.68 13.73
C VAL A 151 -13.03 -1.25 14.06
N PHE A 152 -13.69 -0.66 13.07
CA PHE A 152 -15.08 -0.25 13.17
C PHE A 152 -15.94 -1.10 12.24
N GLU A 153 -16.14 -2.38 12.60
CA GLU A 153 -16.89 -3.32 11.76
C GLU A 153 -18.23 -2.73 11.30
N SER A 154 -18.43 -2.71 9.98
CA SER A 154 -19.59 -2.13 9.31
C SER A 154 -20.33 -3.15 8.45
N HIS A 155 -21.64 -2.99 8.34
CA HIS A 155 -22.47 -3.73 7.40
C HIS A 155 -23.43 -2.80 6.63
N GLY A 156 -23.28 -2.75 5.31
CA GLY A 156 -24.13 -1.95 4.43
C GLY A 156 -23.80 -0.45 4.44
N ALA A 157 -24.21 0.23 3.37
CA ALA A 157 -23.81 1.62 3.07
C ALA A 157 -23.98 2.65 4.21
N ASP A 158 -25.04 2.53 5.02
CA ASP A 158 -25.33 3.51 6.07
C ASP A 158 -24.34 3.39 7.24
N GLU A 159 -23.97 2.16 7.64
CA GLU A 159 -22.97 1.93 8.69
C GLU A 159 -21.57 2.32 8.25
N TYR A 160 -21.18 1.94 7.02
CA TYR A 160 -19.89 2.35 6.45
C TYR A 160 -19.75 3.87 6.37
N THR A 161 -20.81 4.61 5.99
CA THR A 161 -20.74 6.08 5.96
C THR A 161 -20.45 6.68 7.35
N VAL A 162 -21.00 6.09 8.41
CA VAL A 162 -20.77 6.52 9.80
C VAL A 162 -19.40 6.09 10.29
N ASN A 163 -18.99 4.86 10.00
CA ASN A 163 -17.75 4.28 10.50
C ASN A 163 -16.52 4.80 9.73
N ASP A 164 -16.61 5.16 8.44
CA ASP A 164 -15.60 5.93 7.71
C ASP A 164 -15.22 7.22 8.46
N GLN A 165 -16.21 7.91 9.06
CA GLN A 165 -15.93 9.09 9.87
C GLN A 165 -15.17 8.74 11.16
N ARG A 166 -15.46 7.60 11.79
CA ARG A 166 -14.77 7.13 13.00
C ARG A 166 -13.35 6.66 12.69
N VAL A 167 -13.17 5.91 11.60
CA VAL A 167 -11.86 5.55 11.02
C VAL A 167 -11.03 6.82 10.81
N CYS A 168 -11.59 7.82 10.12
CA CYS A 168 -10.90 9.08 9.86
C CYS A 168 -10.54 9.80 11.17
N HIS A 169 -11.45 9.86 12.13
CA HIS A 169 -11.23 10.51 13.42
C HIS A 169 -10.05 9.89 14.19
N GLU A 170 -10.04 8.56 14.34
CA GLU A 170 -8.95 7.87 15.06
C GLU A 170 -7.63 7.94 14.30
N ALA A 171 -7.66 7.83 12.96
CA ALA A 171 -6.46 7.99 12.15
C ALA A 171 -5.88 9.42 12.29
N VAL A 172 -6.72 10.46 12.30
CA VAL A 172 -6.29 11.85 12.56
C VAL A 172 -5.68 12.00 13.96
N ARG A 173 -6.29 11.39 14.99
CA ARG A 173 -5.76 11.41 16.35
C ARG A 173 -4.38 10.76 16.40
N PHE A 174 -4.26 9.54 15.88
CA PHE A 174 -3.00 8.79 15.81
C PHE A 174 -1.91 9.53 15.06
N LEU A 175 -2.23 10.05 13.87
CA LEU A 175 -1.32 10.88 13.07
C LEU A 175 -0.88 12.14 13.80
N SER A 176 -1.68 12.68 14.73
CA SER A 176 -1.35 13.91 15.46
C SER A 176 -0.53 13.63 16.72
N GLU A 177 -0.76 12.50 17.38
CA GLU A 177 -0.30 12.26 18.76
C GLU A 177 0.86 11.26 18.86
N GLU A 178 0.99 10.32 17.93
CA GLU A 178 1.82 9.12 18.16
C GLU A 178 3.07 8.97 17.29
N ASN A 179 3.39 9.99 16.48
CA ASN A 179 4.56 10.03 15.59
C ASN A 179 4.80 8.72 14.78
N PRO A 180 3.80 8.21 14.05
CA PRO A 180 3.93 6.95 13.35
C PRO A 180 4.82 7.06 12.11
N HIS A 181 5.42 5.93 11.70
CA HIS A 181 6.23 5.82 10.49
C HIS A 181 5.42 5.29 9.30
N ALA A 182 4.45 4.40 9.54
CA ALA A 182 3.57 3.90 8.48
C ALA A 182 2.14 3.74 8.97
N VAL A 183 1.19 4.27 8.21
CA VAL A 183 -0.24 4.23 8.54
C VAL A 183 -1.02 3.70 7.35
N MET A 184 -1.96 2.78 7.60
CA MET A 184 -2.96 2.33 6.63
C MET A 184 -4.34 2.80 7.09
N VAL A 185 -5.06 3.49 6.20
CA VAL A 185 -6.46 3.89 6.41
C VAL A 185 -7.30 3.32 5.29
N TYR A 186 -8.37 2.61 5.63
CA TYR A 186 -9.33 2.06 4.67
C TYR A 186 -10.67 2.78 4.81
N PHE A 187 -11.28 3.14 3.69
CA PHE A 187 -12.64 3.68 3.63
C PHE A 187 -13.51 2.79 2.72
N GLY A 188 -14.58 2.24 3.27
CA GLY A 188 -15.45 1.27 2.58
C GLY A 188 -16.76 1.86 2.04
N ALA A 189 -17.12 3.10 2.40
CA ALA A 189 -18.44 3.64 2.08
C ALA A 189 -18.70 3.83 0.57
N ILE A 190 -17.67 4.00 -0.26
CA ILE A 190 -17.82 4.15 -1.71
C ILE A 190 -18.33 2.85 -2.34
N ASP A 191 -17.67 1.73 -2.04
CA ASP A 191 -18.05 0.42 -2.55
C ASP A 191 -19.48 0.03 -2.15
N GLU A 192 -19.80 0.15 -0.85
CA GLU A 192 -21.11 -0.20 -0.33
C GLU A 192 -22.23 0.70 -0.88
N THR A 193 -21.92 1.96 -1.16
CA THR A 193 -22.84 2.84 -1.90
C THR A 193 -23.00 2.39 -3.35
N GLY A 194 -21.92 1.95 -4.00
CA GLY A 194 -21.93 1.35 -5.34
C GLY A 194 -22.78 0.07 -5.40
N HIS A 195 -22.67 -0.81 -4.41
CA HIS A 195 -23.55 -1.97 -4.27
C HIS A 195 -25.02 -1.60 -4.12
N ARG A 196 -25.32 -0.54 -3.38
CA ARG A 196 -26.71 -0.11 -3.11
C ARG A 196 -27.36 0.60 -4.30
N TYR A 197 -26.63 1.47 -5.00
CA TYR A 197 -27.20 2.39 -5.99
C TYR A 197 -26.61 2.24 -7.40
N GLY A 198 -25.36 1.79 -7.49
CA GLY A 198 -24.68 1.49 -8.74
C GLY A 198 -23.34 2.22 -8.91
N PHE A 199 -22.36 1.52 -9.46
CA PHE A 199 -21.04 2.01 -9.83
C PHE A 199 -21.09 2.68 -11.20
N HIS A 200 -21.44 3.96 -11.27
CA HIS A 200 -21.48 4.70 -12.54
C HIS A 200 -21.45 6.23 -12.32
N PRO A 201 -20.83 7.03 -13.22
CA PRO A 201 -20.78 8.49 -13.08
C PRO A 201 -22.15 9.19 -13.14
N SER A 202 -23.22 8.49 -13.54
CA SER A 202 -24.58 9.01 -13.52
C SER A 202 -25.35 8.74 -12.23
N VAL A 203 -24.75 8.03 -11.26
CA VAL A 203 -25.38 7.70 -9.97
C VAL A 203 -24.97 8.76 -8.93
N PRO A 204 -25.87 9.68 -8.54
CA PRO A 204 -25.49 10.81 -7.68
C PRO A 204 -25.16 10.40 -6.25
N GLU A 205 -25.70 9.30 -5.73
CA GLU A 205 -25.33 8.73 -4.42
C GLU A 205 -23.86 8.30 -4.41
N TYR A 206 -23.45 7.56 -5.43
CA TYR A 206 -22.08 7.05 -5.58
C TYR A 206 -21.07 8.20 -5.74
N ILE A 207 -21.37 9.20 -6.58
CA ILE A 207 -20.53 10.40 -6.71
C ILE A 207 -20.42 11.16 -5.37
N ARG A 208 -21.53 11.35 -4.63
CA ARG A 208 -21.49 12.02 -3.33
C ARG A 208 -20.70 11.24 -2.27
N SER A 209 -20.69 9.91 -2.35
CA SER A 209 -19.85 9.09 -1.46
C SER A 209 -18.37 9.35 -1.71
N ILE A 210 -17.94 9.42 -2.98
CA ILE A 210 -16.57 9.79 -3.37
C ILE A 210 -16.21 11.19 -2.83
N GLU A 211 -17.09 12.18 -3.00
CA GLU A 211 -16.89 13.54 -2.47
C GLU A 211 -16.82 13.59 -0.93
N THR A 212 -17.54 12.69 -0.25
CA THR A 212 -17.51 12.59 1.21
C THR A 212 -16.18 12.00 1.69
N VAL A 213 -15.69 10.96 1.04
CA VAL A 213 -14.37 10.37 1.33
C VAL A 213 -13.24 11.35 1.01
N ASP A 214 -13.35 12.15 -0.05
CA ASP A 214 -12.39 13.25 -0.33
C ASP A 214 -12.24 14.21 0.87
N GLN A 215 -13.34 14.56 1.53
CA GLN A 215 -13.28 15.39 2.73
C GLN A 215 -12.54 14.70 3.88
N ARG A 216 -12.66 13.37 4.01
CA ARG A 216 -11.91 12.58 5.01
C ARG A 216 -10.42 12.55 4.68
N VAL A 217 -10.07 12.37 3.40
CA VAL A 217 -8.67 12.52 2.93
C VAL A 217 -8.14 13.91 3.29
N GLY A 218 -8.92 14.98 3.05
CA GLY A 218 -8.56 16.34 3.46
C GLY A 218 -8.28 16.51 4.95
N GLN A 219 -9.01 15.81 5.83
CA GLN A 219 -8.76 15.80 7.27
C GLN A 219 -7.44 15.12 7.62
N LEU A 220 -7.15 13.95 7.02
CA LEU A 220 -5.86 13.25 7.19
C LEU A 220 -4.68 14.12 6.74
N LEU A 221 -4.78 14.73 5.55
CA LEU A 221 -3.74 15.64 5.04
C LEU A 221 -3.55 16.86 5.93
N SER A 222 -4.63 17.38 6.51
CA SER A 222 -4.56 18.51 7.44
C SER A 222 -3.88 18.11 8.75
N ALA A 223 -4.10 16.89 9.25
CA ALA A 223 -3.38 16.36 10.39
C ALA A 223 -1.86 16.28 10.11
N LEU A 224 -1.45 15.73 8.96
CA LEU A 224 -0.04 15.67 8.56
C LEU A 224 0.62 17.05 8.51
N ARG A 225 -0.07 18.06 7.96
CA ARG A 225 0.43 19.45 7.88
C ARG A 225 0.49 20.15 9.23
N ALA A 226 -0.38 19.78 10.17
CA ALA A 226 -0.46 20.41 11.50
C ALA A 226 0.55 19.86 12.52
N ARG A 227 1.22 18.74 12.20
CA ARG A 227 2.24 18.14 13.08
C ARG A 227 3.38 19.12 13.36
N PRO A 228 3.87 19.26 14.62
CA PRO A 228 4.93 20.20 14.97
C PRO A 228 6.24 20.01 14.17
N ASN A 229 6.54 18.76 13.80
CA ASN A 229 7.73 18.39 13.05
C ASN A 229 7.49 18.26 11.54
N SER A 230 6.28 18.56 11.03
CA SER A 230 5.90 18.40 9.62
C SER A 230 6.96 18.93 8.62
N PRO A 231 7.61 20.10 8.82
CA PRO A 231 8.63 20.60 7.89
C PRO A 231 9.89 19.74 7.78
N LYS A 232 10.13 18.84 8.74
CA LYS A 232 11.27 17.91 8.76
C LYS A 232 10.88 16.48 8.41
N GLU A 233 9.58 16.20 8.32
CA GLU A 233 9.07 14.87 8.05
C GLU A 233 8.86 14.68 6.54
N ASN A 234 9.40 13.60 6.00
CA ASN A 234 9.22 13.24 4.61
C ASN A 234 8.08 12.23 4.46
N TRP A 235 6.85 12.75 4.43
CA TRP A 235 5.64 11.94 4.22
C TRP A 235 5.39 11.66 2.74
N LEU A 236 5.12 10.40 2.42
CA LEU A 236 4.50 9.98 1.18
C LEU A 236 3.06 9.56 1.44
N VAL A 237 2.14 10.10 0.65
CA VAL A 237 0.74 9.68 0.61
C VAL A 237 0.55 8.80 -0.62
N VAL A 238 0.11 7.56 -0.42
CA VAL A 238 -0.20 6.62 -1.50
C VAL A 238 -1.68 6.29 -1.44
N ILE A 239 -2.43 6.54 -2.51
CA ILE A 239 -3.86 6.26 -2.56
C ILE A 239 -4.20 5.40 -3.76
N SER A 240 -4.99 4.36 -3.54
CA SER A 240 -5.49 3.48 -4.59
C SER A 240 -6.73 2.75 -4.09
N THR A 241 -7.23 1.83 -4.91
CA THR A 241 -8.39 0.98 -4.62
C THR A 241 -8.14 -0.41 -5.20
N ASP A 242 -8.80 -1.40 -4.63
CA ASP A 242 -8.67 -2.81 -4.93
C ASP A 242 -9.51 -3.26 -6.14
N HIS A 243 -10.59 -2.54 -6.45
CA HIS A 243 -11.38 -2.71 -7.68
C HIS A 243 -12.22 -1.47 -8.04
N GLY A 244 -12.81 -1.50 -9.24
CA GLY A 244 -13.94 -0.65 -9.63
C GLY A 244 -15.26 -1.41 -9.52
N GLY A 245 -16.23 -1.13 -10.41
CA GLY A 245 -17.54 -1.79 -10.37
C GLY A 245 -18.39 -1.55 -11.62
N GLN A 246 -19.36 -2.45 -11.87
CA GLN A 246 -20.32 -2.31 -12.97
C GLN A 246 -21.75 -2.67 -12.50
N GLY A 247 -22.72 -1.81 -12.78
CA GLY A 247 -24.06 -2.00 -12.22
C GLY A 247 -23.97 -1.92 -10.71
N THR A 248 -24.41 -2.94 -9.98
CA THR A 248 -24.33 -3.01 -8.51
C THR A 248 -23.38 -4.12 -8.01
N GLY A 249 -22.44 -4.55 -8.84
CA GLY A 249 -21.51 -5.61 -8.49
C GLY A 249 -20.16 -5.46 -9.15
N HIS A 250 -19.21 -6.27 -8.70
CA HIS A 250 -17.84 -6.25 -9.18
C HIS A 250 -17.21 -7.66 -9.25
N SER A 251 -17.95 -8.75 -8.95
CA SER A 251 -17.45 -10.13 -9.12
C SER A 251 -17.31 -10.52 -10.60
N GLY A 252 -16.33 -11.37 -10.92
CA GLY A 252 -16.14 -11.92 -12.26
C GLY A 252 -15.66 -10.91 -13.31
N GLY A 253 -15.14 -9.75 -12.89
CA GLY A 253 -14.82 -8.59 -13.74
C GLY A 253 -13.56 -8.70 -14.61
N HIS A 254 -13.06 -9.90 -14.89
CA HIS A 254 -11.79 -10.14 -15.59
C HIS A 254 -11.70 -9.44 -16.96
N ASN A 255 -12.83 -9.31 -17.64
CA ASN A 255 -12.96 -8.67 -18.95
C ASN A 255 -13.84 -7.40 -18.92
N VAL A 256 -14.06 -6.82 -17.73
CA VAL A 256 -14.89 -5.64 -17.52
C VAL A 256 -13.99 -4.47 -17.13
N PRO A 257 -13.67 -3.53 -18.05
CA PRO A 257 -12.75 -2.44 -17.78
C PRO A 257 -13.15 -1.59 -16.56
N GLU A 258 -14.45 -1.40 -16.34
CA GLU A 258 -15.01 -0.65 -15.22
C GLU A 258 -14.74 -1.29 -13.85
N ILE A 259 -14.49 -2.61 -13.82
CA ILE A 259 -14.09 -3.34 -12.60
C ILE A 259 -12.57 -3.40 -12.50
N ARG A 260 -11.89 -3.70 -13.62
CA ARG A 260 -10.45 -4.02 -13.61
C ARG A 260 -9.52 -2.80 -13.55
N THR A 261 -10.01 -1.65 -13.99
CA THR A 261 -9.22 -0.41 -14.09
C THR A 261 -9.52 0.50 -12.90
N THR A 262 -8.47 0.81 -12.15
CA THR A 262 -8.46 1.68 -10.99
C THR A 262 -7.44 2.80 -11.17
N PHE A 263 -6.96 3.39 -10.08
CA PHE A 263 -5.97 4.46 -10.12
C PHE A 263 -4.89 4.27 -9.06
N LEU A 264 -3.79 4.99 -9.23
CA LEU A 264 -2.71 5.11 -8.24
C LEU A 264 -2.32 6.57 -8.13
N ILE A 265 -2.36 7.11 -6.92
CA ILE A 265 -1.84 8.44 -6.56
C ILE A 265 -0.66 8.24 -5.63
N VAL A 266 0.47 8.87 -5.95
CA VAL A 266 1.68 8.90 -5.11
C VAL A 266 2.10 10.36 -4.96
N SER A 267 1.98 10.92 -3.75
CA SER A 267 2.17 12.36 -3.53
C SER A 267 2.97 12.64 -2.27
N GLY A 268 3.87 13.62 -2.32
CA GLY A 268 4.78 13.95 -1.22
C GLY A 268 6.11 14.52 -1.74
N PRO A 269 7.03 14.95 -0.87
CA PRO A 269 8.30 15.56 -1.27
C PRO A 269 9.18 14.64 -2.15
N SER A 270 9.06 13.32 -1.97
CA SER A 270 9.78 12.30 -2.75
C SER A 270 9.02 11.79 -3.99
N ALA A 271 7.84 12.33 -4.29
CA ALA A 271 7.06 11.94 -5.46
C ALA A 271 7.46 12.74 -6.71
N ARG A 272 7.53 12.07 -7.87
CA ARG A 272 7.53 12.72 -9.18
C ARG A 272 6.22 13.46 -9.38
N LYS A 273 6.21 14.44 -10.29
CA LYS A 273 4.98 15.16 -10.67
C LYS A 273 4.50 14.75 -12.05
N GLY A 274 3.21 14.50 -12.19
CA GLY A 274 2.53 14.23 -13.45
C GLY A 274 2.13 12.77 -13.67
N VAL A 275 1.65 12.49 -14.88
CA VAL A 275 1.09 11.18 -15.23
C VAL A 275 2.19 10.13 -15.37
N LEU A 276 2.03 9.01 -14.68
CA LEU A 276 2.87 7.81 -14.83
C LEU A 276 2.67 7.21 -16.22
N GLN A 277 3.75 7.08 -16.98
CA GLN A 277 3.71 6.56 -18.35
C GLN A 277 3.89 5.03 -18.38
N GLU A 278 4.49 4.48 -17.32
CA GLU A 278 4.60 3.05 -17.11
C GLU A 278 3.27 2.41 -16.68
N GLU A 279 3.16 1.10 -16.91
CA GLU A 279 2.05 0.33 -16.36
C GLU A 279 2.13 0.29 -14.83
N THR A 280 0.96 0.45 -14.22
CA THR A 280 0.80 0.41 -12.77
C THR A 280 -0.19 -0.66 -12.37
N TYR A 281 0.06 -1.26 -11.22
CA TYR A 281 -0.71 -2.38 -10.72
C TYR A 281 -1.04 -2.21 -9.24
N VAL A 282 -2.13 -2.80 -8.76
CA VAL A 282 -2.52 -2.72 -7.34
C VAL A 282 -1.42 -3.22 -6.39
N VAL A 283 -0.61 -4.21 -6.82
CA VAL A 283 0.55 -4.72 -6.08
C VAL A 283 1.68 -3.70 -5.91
N ASP A 284 1.71 -2.63 -6.72
CA ASP A 284 2.75 -1.60 -6.66
C ASP A 284 2.66 -0.76 -5.36
N VAL A 285 1.50 -0.74 -4.70
CA VAL A 285 1.28 0.07 -3.48
C VAL A 285 2.26 -0.32 -2.36
N ALA A 286 2.31 -1.60 -2.00
CA ALA A 286 3.20 -2.09 -0.95
C ALA A 286 4.68 -1.88 -1.30
N ALA A 287 5.07 -2.15 -2.56
CA ALA A 287 6.44 -1.97 -3.03
C ALA A 287 6.88 -0.49 -2.99
N THR A 288 5.98 0.41 -3.37
CA THR A 288 6.19 1.87 -3.33
C THR A 288 6.35 2.36 -1.89
N ALA A 289 5.46 1.95 -0.98
CA ALA A 289 5.52 2.32 0.43
C ALA A 289 6.83 1.85 1.09
N LEU A 290 7.20 0.57 0.92
CA LEU A 290 8.43 0.00 1.49
C LEU A 290 9.68 0.72 0.98
N THR A 291 9.74 0.99 -0.32
CA THR A 291 10.89 1.68 -0.93
C THR A 291 11.04 3.10 -0.40
N HIS A 292 9.94 3.84 -0.26
CA HIS A 292 9.98 5.18 0.34
C HIS A 292 10.43 5.15 1.79
N LEU A 293 10.01 4.16 2.57
CA LEU A 293 10.44 3.98 3.96
C LEU A 293 11.93 3.60 4.09
N GLY A 294 12.63 3.35 2.98
CA GLY A 294 14.04 3.00 2.97
C GLY A 294 14.32 1.52 3.20
N CYS A 295 13.31 0.65 3.05
CA CYS A 295 13.55 -0.79 3.03
C CYS A 295 14.32 -1.18 1.77
N GLU A 296 15.43 -1.88 1.94
CA GLU A 296 16.04 -2.62 0.84
C GLU A 296 15.16 -3.84 0.52
N ILE A 297 14.50 -3.83 -0.64
CA ILE A 297 13.62 -4.92 -1.04
C ILE A 297 14.44 -6.19 -1.29
N ASP A 298 14.32 -7.16 -0.39
CA ASP A 298 14.96 -8.46 -0.57
C ASP A 298 14.30 -9.23 -1.73
N LYS A 299 15.12 -9.68 -2.68
CA LYS A 299 14.67 -10.49 -3.82
C LYS A 299 13.93 -11.76 -3.37
N ALA A 300 14.27 -12.31 -2.20
CA ALA A 300 13.61 -13.48 -1.63
C ALA A 300 12.14 -13.22 -1.25
N TRP A 301 11.73 -11.96 -1.07
CA TRP A 301 10.32 -11.63 -0.83
C TRP A 301 9.45 -11.91 -2.05
N GLY A 302 10.05 -11.94 -3.25
CA GLY A 302 9.37 -12.26 -4.48
C GLY A 302 8.18 -11.34 -4.76
N LEU A 303 8.30 -10.05 -4.43
CA LEU A 303 7.26 -9.06 -4.75
C LEU A 303 6.98 -9.05 -6.26
N ASP A 304 5.71 -8.98 -6.63
CA ASP A 304 5.30 -8.72 -8.02
C ASP A 304 5.20 -7.22 -8.30
N GLY A 305 4.91 -6.42 -7.27
CA GLY A 305 4.84 -4.97 -7.37
C GLY A 305 6.20 -4.31 -7.52
N HIS A 306 6.19 -3.17 -8.18
CA HIS A 306 7.34 -2.30 -8.37
C HIS A 306 7.11 -0.93 -7.71
N PRO A 307 8.16 -0.26 -7.22
CA PRO A 307 8.02 1.11 -6.73
C PRO A 307 7.61 2.03 -7.89
N ARG A 308 6.55 2.81 -7.68
CA ARG A 308 6.00 3.75 -8.67
C ARG A 308 5.97 5.16 -8.12
N GLY A 309 6.09 6.14 -9.03
CA GLY A 309 5.88 7.55 -8.68
C GLY A 309 6.95 8.20 -7.80
N LEU A 310 7.99 7.49 -7.36
CA LEU A 310 9.10 8.07 -6.60
C LEU A 310 10.13 8.75 -7.51
N ILE A 311 10.78 9.80 -7.01
CA ILE A 311 11.96 10.41 -7.64
C ILE A 311 13.12 9.42 -7.48
N THR A 312 13.71 8.98 -8.59
CA THR A 312 14.96 8.23 -8.58
C THR A 312 16.12 9.22 -8.61
N PHE A 313 17.03 9.11 -7.65
CA PHE A 313 18.33 9.77 -7.73
C PHE A 313 19.29 8.80 -8.39
N ASP A 314 19.60 9.05 -9.66
CA ASP A 314 20.65 8.35 -10.40
C ASP A 314 22.05 8.66 -9.84
#